data_AF-A0A7V9KXI2-F1
#
_entry.id   AF-A0A7V9KXI2-F1
#
_cell.length_a   1.000
_cell.length_b   1.000
_cell.length_c   1.000
_cell.angle_alpha   90.00
_cell.angle_beta   90.00
_cell.angle_gamma   90.00
#
_symmetry.space_group_name_H-M   'P 1'
#
loop_
_entity.id
_entity.type
_entity.pdbx_description
1 polymer ?
#
loop_
_entity_poly.entity_id
_entity_poly.type
_entity_poly.pdbx_seq_one_letter_code
_entity_poly.pdbx_strand_id
1 'polypeptide(L)'
;MKLAAQWDEILQGLPRGWESAWLALTPDDESVADRVGLFLGPAAPGRVGSTFRLNVDRRGRGAEPTPDLVRRVLTRLDRDEVGGRLELVESAGGDEAVEAGGADPGALASQWDALLEGLPADWSHLFAQVDLESSDFLERGALLLAPVNPTLAGGSRSYRFRAAHRVGYGAAAGMARRCLARLDEEGMTGRVRVVRVVSDDRPFATQGPVWRIGGKSV
;
A
#
# COMPACT_ATOMS: atom_id res chain seq x y z
N MET A 1 17.84 -21.92 -0.45
CA MET A 1 16.56 -22.49 0.04
C MET A 1 15.61 -22.56 -1.14
N LYS A 2 14.78 -23.60 -1.27
CA LYS A 2 13.80 -23.72 -2.36
C LYS A 2 12.73 -22.63 -2.28
N LEU A 3 12.22 -22.15 -3.41
CA LEU A 3 11.25 -21.06 -3.48
C LEU A 3 9.92 -21.42 -2.80
N ALA A 4 9.45 -22.66 -2.93
CA ALA A 4 8.25 -23.12 -2.22
C ALA A 4 8.43 -23.13 -0.70
N ALA A 5 9.65 -23.42 -0.21
CA ALA A 5 9.96 -23.38 1.22
C ALA A 5 10.03 -21.94 1.74
N GLN A 6 10.62 -21.02 0.96
CA GLN A 6 10.60 -19.58 1.27
C GLN A 6 9.16 -19.05 1.35
N TRP A 7 8.27 -19.53 0.47
CA TRP A 7 6.85 -19.18 0.53
C TRP A 7 6.14 -19.74 1.77
N ASP A 8 6.40 -21.01 2.12
CA ASP A 8 5.82 -21.62 3.31
C ASP A 8 6.27 -20.87 4.59
N GLU A 9 7.53 -20.39 4.64
CA GLU A 9 8.05 -19.55 5.73
C GLU A 9 7.37 -18.17 5.79
N ILE A 10 7.27 -17.48 4.65
CA ILE A 10 6.55 -16.20 4.57
C ILE A 10 5.10 -16.36 5.03
N LEU A 11 4.41 -17.40 4.55
CA LEU A 11 3.00 -17.66 4.88
C LEU A 11 2.79 -17.93 6.37
N GLN A 12 3.74 -18.59 7.03
CA GLN A 12 3.73 -18.81 8.48
C GLN A 12 4.01 -17.53 9.27
N GLY A 13 4.78 -16.60 8.70
CA GLY A 13 5.09 -15.29 9.29
C GLY A 13 4.00 -14.24 9.09
N LEU A 14 3.00 -14.48 8.23
CA LEU A 14 1.94 -13.49 7.98
C LEU A 14 1.01 -13.32 9.20
N PRO A 15 0.49 -12.10 9.43
CA PRO A 15 -0.44 -11.82 10.54
C PRO A 15 -1.69 -12.70 10.52
N ARG A 16 -2.22 -13.03 11.69
CA ARG A 16 -3.51 -13.73 11.79
C ARG A 16 -4.60 -12.89 11.14
N GLY A 17 -5.31 -13.46 10.16
CA GLY A 17 -6.39 -12.75 9.47
C GLY A 17 -5.94 -11.91 8.28
N TRP A 18 -4.68 -12.01 7.84
CA TRP A 18 -4.19 -11.35 6.62
C TRP A 18 -5.13 -11.59 5.44
N GLU A 19 -5.29 -10.59 4.58
CA GLU A 19 -6.19 -10.65 3.41
C GLU A 19 -5.39 -10.69 2.12
N SER A 20 -4.31 -9.88 2.01
CA SER A 20 -3.44 -9.85 0.84
C SER A 20 -1.96 -9.85 1.22
N ALA A 21 -1.12 -10.42 0.37
CA ALA A 21 0.34 -10.39 0.52
C ALA A 21 1.02 -10.07 -0.81
N TRP A 22 1.96 -9.14 -0.81
CA TRP A 22 2.75 -8.74 -1.97
C TRP A 22 4.15 -9.30 -1.87
N LEU A 23 4.56 -10.04 -2.90
CA LEU A 23 5.84 -10.73 -2.95
C LEU A 23 6.71 -10.19 -4.08
N ALA A 24 8.01 -10.19 -3.86
CA ALA A 24 9.01 -10.01 -4.90
C ALA A 24 9.80 -11.31 -5.07
N LEU A 25 9.88 -11.81 -6.30
CA LEU A 25 10.72 -12.94 -6.68
C LEU A 25 11.84 -12.43 -7.60
N THR A 26 13.08 -12.63 -7.17
CA THR A 26 14.28 -12.36 -7.97
C THR A 26 15.01 -13.68 -8.23
N PRO A 27 15.07 -14.16 -9.48
CA PRO A 27 15.87 -15.33 -9.83
C PRO A 27 17.36 -15.10 -9.54
N ASP A 28 18.09 -16.16 -9.18
CA ASP A 28 19.54 -16.06 -8.95
C ASP A 28 20.32 -15.78 -10.25
N ASP A 29 19.77 -16.23 -11.39
CA ASP A 29 20.30 -15.99 -12.72
C ASP A 29 19.30 -15.16 -13.53
N GLU A 30 19.70 -13.96 -13.92
CA GLU A 30 18.84 -13.05 -14.69
C GLU A 30 18.53 -13.59 -16.10
N SER A 31 19.38 -14.45 -16.65
CA SER A 31 19.20 -15.03 -17.99
C SER A 31 17.97 -15.95 -18.07
N VAL A 32 17.52 -16.50 -16.93
CA VAL A 32 16.33 -17.35 -16.87
C VAL A 32 15.04 -16.55 -16.64
N ALA A 33 15.10 -15.22 -16.54
CA ALA A 33 13.93 -14.40 -16.20
C ALA A 33 12.75 -14.60 -17.17
N ASP A 34 12.99 -14.67 -18.48
CA ASP A 34 11.92 -14.91 -19.45
C ASP A 34 11.22 -16.26 -19.23
N ARG A 35 12.01 -17.29 -18.89
CA ARG A 35 11.49 -18.62 -18.55
C ARG A 35 10.68 -18.60 -17.26
N VAL A 36 11.17 -17.90 -16.24
CA VAL A 36 10.45 -17.71 -14.97
C VAL A 36 9.11 -17.02 -15.20
N GLY A 37 9.06 -15.99 -16.05
CA GLY A 37 7.82 -15.32 -16.43
C GLY A 37 6.77 -16.26 -17.02
N LEU A 38 7.18 -17.24 -17.84
CA LEU A 38 6.27 -18.24 -18.41
C LEU A 38 5.66 -19.15 -17.33
N PHE A 39 6.46 -19.59 -16.36
CA PHE A 39 5.96 -20.40 -15.26
C PHE A 39 5.02 -19.63 -14.34
N LEU A 40 5.30 -18.34 -14.12
CA LEU A 40 4.49 -17.46 -13.29
C LEU A 40 3.19 -17.00 -13.99
N GLY A 41 3.02 -17.22 -15.28
CA GLY A 41 1.85 -16.78 -16.06
C GLY A 41 0.48 -16.96 -15.37
N PRO A 42 0.18 -18.12 -14.75
CA PRO A 42 -1.08 -18.34 -14.03
C PRO A 42 -1.29 -17.43 -12.81
N ALA A 43 -0.23 -16.86 -12.25
CA ALA A 43 -0.26 -15.92 -11.13
C ALA A 43 -0.24 -14.45 -11.58
N ALA A 44 -0.25 -14.19 -12.89
CA ALA A 44 -0.28 -12.87 -13.52
C ALA A 44 0.69 -11.84 -12.88
N PRO A 45 2.01 -12.15 -12.79
CA PRO A 45 2.97 -11.28 -12.12
C PRO A 45 3.16 -9.97 -12.87
N GLY A 46 3.44 -8.90 -12.13
CA GLY A 46 4.16 -7.75 -12.68
C GLY A 46 5.65 -8.08 -12.84
N ARG A 47 6.34 -7.49 -13.82
CA ARG A 47 7.78 -7.67 -14.01
C ARG A 47 8.49 -6.32 -14.13
N VAL A 48 9.63 -6.18 -13.46
CA VAL A 48 10.55 -5.04 -13.61
C VAL A 48 11.96 -5.62 -13.69
N GLY A 49 12.58 -5.57 -14.87
CA GLY A 49 13.87 -6.23 -15.11
C GLY A 49 13.77 -7.74 -14.91
N SER A 50 14.64 -8.29 -14.05
CA SER A 50 14.67 -9.69 -13.63
C SER A 50 13.75 -10.00 -12.44
N THR A 51 13.16 -9.00 -11.78
CA THR A 51 12.29 -9.19 -10.60
C THR A 51 10.82 -9.28 -10.99
N PHE A 52 10.12 -10.25 -10.40
CA PHE A 52 8.69 -10.51 -10.54
C PHE A 52 7.94 -10.09 -9.27
N ARG A 53 6.78 -9.45 -9.43
CA ARG A 53 5.91 -9.03 -8.34
C ARG A 53 4.59 -9.78 -8.39
N LEU A 54 4.24 -10.42 -7.29
CA LEU A 54 3.05 -11.25 -7.13
C LEU A 54 2.15 -10.62 -6.06
N ASN A 55 0.84 -10.58 -6.30
CA ASN A 55 -0.14 -10.22 -5.28
C ASN A 55 -0.98 -11.46 -4.97
N VAL A 56 -1.00 -11.89 -3.71
CA VAL A 56 -1.69 -13.11 -3.27
C VAL A 56 -2.90 -12.70 -2.44
N ASP A 57 -4.08 -13.18 -2.80
CA ASP A 57 -5.30 -12.97 -2.02
C ASP A 57 -5.62 -14.25 -1.22
N ARG A 58 -5.81 -14.12 0.09
CA ARG A 58 -6.08 -15.26 0.98
C ARG A 58 -7.32 -16.05 0.57
N ARG A 59 -8.37 -15.37 0.11
CA ARG A 59 -9.71 -15.95 -0.08
C ARG A 59 -10.07 -16.13 -1.56
N GLY A 60 -9.22 -15.70 -2.49
CA GLY A 60 -9.45 -15.77 -3.93
C GLY A 60 -10.70 -14.99 -4.37
N ARG A 61 -10.99 -13.84 -3.75
CA ARG A 61 -12.22 -13.07 -4.06
C ARG A 61 -12.13 -12.25 -5.36
N GLY A 62 -10.95 -12.19 -5.97
CA GLY A 62 -10.65 -11.42 -7.18
C GLY A 62 -9.92 -12.26 -8.24
N ALA A 63 -9.27 -11.57 -9.18
CA ALA A 63 -8.44 -12.20 -10.21
C ALA A 63 -7.03 -12.58 -9.69
N GLU A 64 -6.71 -12.17 -8.47
CA GLU A 64 -5.47 -12.47 -7.78
C GLU A 64 -5.31 -13.97 -7.45
N PRO A 65 -4.08 -14.53 -7.57
CA PRO A 65 -3.81 -15.91 -7.23
C PRO A 65 -3.99 -16.23 -5.74
N THR A 66 -4.47 -17.45 -5.45
CA THR A 66 -4.56 -17.97 -4.08
C THR A 66 -3.20 -18.49 -3.59
N PRO A 67 -3.01 -18.63 -2.25
CA PRO A 67 -1.81 -19.22 -1.66
C PRO A 67 -1.39 -20.56 -2.29
N ASP A 68 -2.36 -21.44 -2.53
CA ASP A 68 -2.11 -22.76 -3.11
C ASP A 68 -1.69 -22.68 -4.58
N LEU A 69 -2.20 -21.70 -5.33
CA LEU A 69 -1.76 -21.48 -6.71
C LEU A 69 -0.32 -21.00 -6.75
N VAL A 70 0.04 -20.01 -5.92
CA VAL A 70 1.41 -19.51 -5.80
C VAL A 70 2.35 -20.65 -5.41
N ARG A 71 2.00 -21.42 -4.38
CA ARG A 71 2.79 -22.58 -3.94
C ARG A 71 3.03 -23.59 -5.05
N ARG A 72 2.00 -23.91 -5.85
CA ARG A 72 2.11 -24.85 -6.98
C ARG A 72 3.06 -24.33 -8.07
N VAL A 73 2.98 -23.05 -8.38
CA VAL A 73 3.86 -22.41 -9.38
C VAL A 73 5.31 -22.40 -8.89
N LEU A 74 5.56 -22.01 -7.63
CA LEU A 74 6.90 -22.02 -7.04
C LEU A 74 7.49 -23.44 -6.95
N THR A 75 6.66 -24.43 -6.64
CA THR A 75 7.09 -25.86 -6.66
C THR A 75 7.50 -26.30 -8.07
N ARG A 76 6.87 -25.75 -9.11
CA ARG A 76 7.23 -26.04 -10.50
C ARG A 76 8.56 -25.40 -10.88
N LEU A 77 8.81 -24.17 -10.44
CA LEU A 77 10.11 -23.51 -10.59
C LEU A 77 11.23 -24.29 -9.87
N ASP A 78 10.97 -24.74 -8.64
CA ASP A 78 11.91 -25.57 -7.87
C ASP A 78 12.22 -26.92 -8.54
N ARG A 79 11.26 -27.48 -9.29
CA ARG A 79 11.45 -28.73 -10.03
C ARG A 79 12.27 -28.51 -11.31
N ASP A 80 12.15 -27.34 -11.92
CA ASP A 80 12.92 -26.92 -13.09
C ASP A 80 14.29 -26.31 -12.70
N GLU A 81 14.70 -26.50 -11.45
CA GLU A 81 15.98 -26.05 -10.89
C GLU A 81 16.19 -24.52 -10.96
N VAL A 82 15.09 -23.76 -10.98
CA VAL A 82 15.14 -22.30 -10.92
C VAL A 82 15.32 -21.87 -9.47
N GLY A 83 16.53 -21.41 -9.15
CA GLY A 83 16.87 -20.74 -7.90
C GLY A 83 16.42 -19.27 -7.87
N GLY A 84 16.31 -18.73 -6.67
CA GLY A 84 16.01 -17.32 -6.46
C GLY A 84 15.66 -16.96 -5.03
N ARG A 85 15.39 -15.69 -4.83
CA ARG A 85 14.93 -15.10 -3.58
C ARG A 85 13.48 -14.64 -3.69
N LEU A 86 12.65 -15.12 -2.77
CA LEU A 86 11.29 -14.68 -2.55
C LEU A 86 11.24 -13.82 -1.29
N GLU A 87 10.76 -12.59 -1.41
CA GLU A 87 10.67 -11.64 -0.30
C GLU A 87 9.23 -11.16 -0.14
N LEU A 88 8.77 -11.05 1.11
CA LEU A 88 7.54 -10.34 1.44
C LEU A 88 7.83 -8.83 1.37
N VAL A 89 7.13 -8.13 0.50
CA VAL A 89 7.24 -6.68 0.35
C VAL A 89 6.27 -5.96 1.28
N GLU A 90 5.05 -6.47 1.37
CA GLU A 90 3.95 -5.89 2.15
C GLU A 90 2.89 -6.97 2.40
N SER A 91 2.13 -6.84 3.48
CA SER A 91 0.89 -7.59 3.70
C SER A 91 -0.21 -6.66 4.19
N ALA A 92 -1.45 -6.94 3.79
CA ALA A 92 -2.63 -6.20 4.22
C ALA A 92 -3.60 -7.14 4.92
N GLY A 93 -4.35 -6.57 5.86
CA GLY A 93 -5.23 -7.31 6.75
C GLY A 93 -4.47 -8.03 7.86
N GLY A 94 -5.27 -8.62 8.75
CA GLY A 94 -4.79 -9.29 9.95
C GLY A 94 -4.58 -8.38 11.15
N ASP A 95 -4.53 -9.01 12.32
CA ASP A 95 -4.36 -8.38 13.63
C ASP A 95 -2.91 -7.89 13.84
N GLU A 96 -2.39 -7.11 12.89
CA GLU A 96 -1.27 -6.19 13.12
C GLU A 96 -1.78 -4.74 13.20
N ALA A 97 -2.91 -4.58 13.89
CA ALA A 97 -2.98 -3.50 14.85
C ALA A 97 -2.40 -4.07 16.15
N VAL A 98 -1.15 -3.72 16.47
CA VAL A 98 -0.92 -3.36 17.86
C VAL A 98 -1.92 -2.24 18.09
N GLU A 99 -3.07 -2.58 18.70
CA GLU A 99 -3.87 -1.58 19.35
C GLU A 99 -2.93 -0.95 20.38
N ALA A 100 -2.34 0.18 20.00
CA ALA A 100 -1.93 1.17 20.97
C ALA A 100 -3.22 1.50 21.71
N GLY A 101 -3.41 0.83 22.84
CA GLY A 101 -4.60 0.96 23.65
C GLY A 101 -4.85 2.43 23.97
N GLY A 102 -6.08 2.85 23.74
CA GLY A 102 -6.79 3.69 24.69
C GLY A 102 -6.32 5.13 24.88
N ALA A 103 -5.69 5.75 23.87
CA ALA A 103 -5.66 7.20 23.79
C ALA A 103 -6.38 7.63 22.52
N ASP A 104 -7.38 8.50 22.67
CA ASP A 104 -7.91 9.28 21.56
C ASP A 104 -6.69 9.96 20.88
N PRO A 105 -6.36 9.62 19.62
CA PRO A 105 -5.21 10.19 18.93
C PRO A 105 -5.34 11.71 18.74
N GLY A 106 -6.46 12.30 19.16
CA GLY A 106 -6.77 13.71 19.07
C GLY A 106 -7.36 14.04 17.70
N ALA A 107 -7.74 15.30 17.53
CA ALA A 107 -8.31 15.81 16.28
C ALA A 107 -7.41 15.46 15.07
N LEU A 108 -8.03 14.99 13.98
CA LEU A 108 -7.38 14.62 12.72
C LEU A 108 -6.55 15.77 12.15
N ALA A 109 -7.01 17.01 12.30
CA ALA A 109 -6.25 18.19 11.91
C ALA A 109 -4.95 18.36 12.72
N SER A 110 -4.96 18.04 14.01
CA SER A 110 -3.77 18.08 14.86
C SER A 110 -2.80 16.94 14.55
N GLN A 111 -3.32 15.75 14.25
CA GLN A 111 -2.50 14.63 13.75
C GLN A 111 -1.78 15.01 12.44
N TRP A 112 -2.48 15.70 11.54
CA TRP A 112 -1.87 16.21 10.30
C TRP A 112 -0.76 17.21 10.54
N ASP A 113 -0.97 18.17 11.44
CA ASP A 113 0.07 19.16 11.80
C ASP A 113 1.31 18.46 12.36
N ALA A 114 1.14 17.51 13.29
CA ALA A 114 2.24 16.74 13.87
C ALA A 114 2.98 15.89 12.83
N LEU A 115 2.26 15.31 11.86
CA LEU A 115 2.89 14.58 10.75
C LEU A 115 3.77 15.50 9.91
N LEU A 116 3.29 16.70 9.56
CA LEU A 116 4.03 17.64 8.74
C LEU A 116 5.28 18.19 9.46
N GLU A 117 5.19 18.42 10.77
CA GLU A 117 6.33 18.84 11.60
C GLU A 117 7.47 17.81 11.61
N GLY A 118 7.13 16.52 11.47
CA GLY A 118 8.10 15.42 11.40
C GLY A 118 8.76 15.22 10.04
N LEU A 119 8.32 15.92 8.99
CA LEU A 119 8.85 15.75 7.64
C LEU A 119 10.11 16.59 7.39
N PRO A 120 10.99 16.17 6.45
CA PRO A 120 12.07 17.01 5.97
C PRO A 120 11.56 18.35 5.45
N ALA A 121 12.24 19.46 5.74
CA ALA A 121 11.78 20.80 5.36
C ALA A 121 11.59 21.01 3.83
N ASP A 122 12.19 20.15 3.03
CA ASP A 122 12.19 20.13 1.56
C ASP A 122 11.22 19.09 0.96
N TRP A 123 10.31 18.52 1.75
CA TRP A 123 9.28 17.63 1.22
C TRP A 123 8.45 18.35 0.14
N SER A 124 8.19 17.66 -0.98
CA SER A 124 7.44 18.19 -2.14
C SER A 124 6.04 17.59 -2.20
N HIS A 125 5.94 16.26 -2.10
CA HIS A 125 4.70 15.51 -2.28
C HIS A 125 4.48 14.48 -1.20
N LEU A 126 3.21 14.29 -0.83
CA LEU A 126 2.75 13.28 0.10
C LEU A 126 1.64 12.45 -0.53
N PHE A 127 1.69 11.16 -0.26
CA PHE A 127 0.55 10.28 -0.36
C PHE A 127 0.11 9.94 1.06
N ALA A 128 -1.07 10.41 1.43
CA ALA A 128 -1.59 10.32 2.80
C ALA A 128 -2.84 9.44 2.84
N GLN A 129 -3.13 8.94 4.03
CA GLN A 129 -4.32 8.15 4.33
C GLN A 129 -4.98 8.66 5.60
N VAL A 130 -6.32 8.71 5.59
CA VAL A 130 -7.14 8.84 6.79
C VAL A 130 -7.98 7.58 6.95
N ASP A 131 -7.88 6.97 8.12
CA ASP A 131 -8.59 5.78 8.56
C ASP A 131 -9.68 6.18 9.55
N LEU A 132 -10.94 6.09 9.15
CA LEU A 132 -12.09 6.43 9.98
C LEU A 132 -12.44 5.28 10.92
N GLU A 133 -12.83 5.61 12.16
CA GLU A 133 -13.17 4.60 13.18
C GLU A 133 -14.56 3.98 12.99
N SER A 134 -15.47 4.61 12.24
CA SER A 134 -16.77 4.03 11.91
C SER A 134 -17.02 4.04 10.41
N SER A 135 -17.67 2.99 9.92
CA SER A 135 -18.21 2.96 8.55
C SER A 135 -19.35 3.97 8.35
N ASP A 136 -20.00 4.40 9.42
CA ASP A 136 -21.06 5.42 9.36
C ASP A 136 -20.54 6.77 8.86
N PHE A 137 -19.23 7.00 9.02
CA PHE A 137 -18.56 8.22 8.56
C PHE A 137 -18.20 8.20 7.07
N LEU A 138 -18.37 7.07 6.37
CA LEU A 138 -17.89 6.93 4.98
C LEU A 138 -18.50 7.97 4.03
N GLU A 139 -19.82 7.96 3.88
CA GLU A 139 -20.47 8.81 2.88
C GLU A 139 -20.25 10.29 3.15
N ARG A 140 -20.42 10.70 4.41
CA ARG A 140 -20.23 12.08 4.82
C ARG A 140 -18.76 12.49 4.79
N GLY A 141 -17.86 11.61 5.22
CA GLY A 141 -16.42 11.81 5.15
C GLY A 141 -15.93 11.98 3.71
N ALA A 142 -16.45 11.20 2.75
CA ALA A 142 -16.15 11.37 1.33
C ALA A 142 -16.53 12.77 0.81
N LEU A 143 -17.69 13.29 1.21
CA LEU A 143 -18.13 14.64 0.84
C LEU A 143 -17.23 15.72 1.44
N LEU A 144 -16.88 15.61 2.72
CA LEU A 144 -16.04 16.59 3.41
C LEU A 144 -14.59 16.57 2.90
N LEU A 145 -14.10 15.40 2.49
CA LEU A 145 -12.79 15.22 1.89
C LEU A 145 -12.79 15.49 0.37
N ALA A 146 -13.92 15.68 -0.30
CA ALA A 146 -13.99 15.87 -1.75
C ALA A 146 -12.97 16.88 -2.33
N PRO A 147 -12.66 18.03 -1.67
CA PRO A 147 -11.66 18.96 -2.18
C PRO A 147 -10.24 18.39 -2.29
N VAL A 148 -9.90 17.34 -1.53
CA VAL A 148 -8.60 16.65 -1.66
C VAL A 148 -8.62 15.49 -2.67
N ASN A 149 -9.74 15.30 -3.35
CA ASN A 149 -9.97 14.22 -4.32
C ASN A 149 -9.53 12.84 -3.78
N PRO A 150 -10.15 12.36 -2.69
CA PRO A 150 -9.76 11.13 -2.06
C PRO A 150 -10.18 9.94 -2.92
N THR A 151 -9.43 8.84 -2.80
CA THR A 151 -9.83 7.52 -3.29
C THR A 151 -10.10 6.63 -2.09
N LEU A 152 -11.25 5.94 -2.09
CA LEU A 152 -11.54 4.92 -1.09
C LEU A 152 -10.59 3.74 -1.30
N ALA A 153 -9.83 3.40 -0.26
CA ALA A 153 -8.85 2.33 -0.30
C ALA A 153 -9.48 1.01 0.18
N GLY A 154 -9.61 0.04 -0.73
CA GLY A 154 -9.82 -1.37 -0.39
C GLY A 154 -11.09 -1.74 0.39
N GLY A 155 -12.17 -0.94 0.33
CA GLY A 155 -13.42 -1.21 1.08
C GLY A 155 -13.31 -1.06 2.61
N SER A 156 -12.08 -0.93 3.12
CA SER A 156 -11.76 -0.46 4.46
C SER A 156 -12.07 1.03 4.57
N ARG A 157 -12.39 1.50 5.77
CA ARG A 157 -12.86 2.85 6.13
C ARG A 157 -11.80 3.96 5.92
N SER A 158 -11.16 3.94 4.76
CA SER A 158 -9.85 4.50 4.54
C SER A 158 -9.87 5.31 3.26
N TYR A 159 -9.60 6.62 3.37
CA TYR A 159 -9.43 7.49 2.23
C TYR A 159 -7.97 7.79 2.01
N ARG A 160 -7.51 7.66 0.77
CA ARG A 160 -6.16 8.05 0.35
C ARG A 160 -6.22 9.27 -0.53
N PHE A 161 -5.28 10.19 -0.35
CA PHE A 161 -5.21 11.40 -1.16
C PHE A 161 -3.77 11.87 -1.32
N ARG A 162 -3.57 12.75 -2.30
CA ARG A 162 -2.28 13.38 -2.57
C ARG A 162 -2.26 14.78 -1.98
N ALA A 163 -1.16 15.15 -1.36
CA ALA A 163 -0.91 16.52 -0.92
C ALA A 163 0.44 17.04 -1.44
N ALA A 164 0.53 18.35 -1.62
CA ALA A 164 1.71 19.06 -2.05
C ALA A 164 2.08 20.16 -1.06
N HIS A 165 3.38 20.43 -0.92
CA HIS A 165 3.91 21.42 0.01
C HIS A 165 3.73 22.86 -0.51
N ARG A 166 4.57 23.27 -1.46
CA ARG A 166 4.56 24.62 -2.07
C ARG A 166 4.21 24.60 -3.55
N VAL A 167 4.77 23.63 -4.27
CA VAL A 167 4.54 23.41 -5.71
C VAL A 167 4.38 21.92 -5.89
N GLY A 168 3.34 21.47 -6.58
CA GLY A 168 3.12 20.04 -6.76
C GLY A 168 1.76 19.64 -7.31
N TYR A 169 1.55 18.33 -7.38
CA TYR A 169 0.31 17.70 -7.77
C TYR A 169 -0.37 17.10 -6.53
N GLY A 170 -1.65 17.40 -6.36
CA GLY A 170 -2.44 17.08 -5.17
C GLY A 170 -2.99 18.32 -4.50
N ALA A 171 -3.68 18.13 -3.38
CA ALA A 171 -4.20 19.24 -2.59
C ALA A 171 -3.06 20.01 -1.91
N ALA A 172 -3.20 21.33 -1.77
CA ALA A 172 -2.31 22.08 -0.91
C ALA A 172 -2.39 21.54 0.53
N ALA A 173 -1.25 21.46 1.24
CA ALA A 173 -1.21 20.94 2.61
C ALA A 173 -2.21 21.62 3.56
N GLY A 174 -2.40 22.94 3.41
CA GLY A 174 -3.40 23.70 4.18
C GLY A 174 -4.84 23.33 3.83
N MET A 175 -5.13 22.97 2.57
CA MET A 175 -6.45 22.49 2.16
C MET A 175 -6.74 21.11 2.77
N ALA A 176 -5.75 20.22 2.76
CA ALA A 176 -5.87 18.91 3.41
C ALA A 176 -6.17 19.06 4.91
N ARG A 177 -5.40 19.90 5.63
CA ARG A 177 -5.67 20.23 7.03
C ARG A 177 -7.09 20.75 7.25
N ARG A 178 -7.60 21.61 6.36
CA ARG A 178 -8.95 22.18 6.46
C ARG A 178 -10.05 21.15 6.24
N CYS A 179 -9.84 20.19 5.34
CA CYS A 179 -10.78 19.10 5.13
C CYS A 179 -10.80 18.16 6.34
N LEU A 180 -9.64 17.85 6.93
CA LEU A 180 -9.56 17.06 8.17
C LEU A 180 -10.24 17.76 9.35
N ALA A 181 -10.05 19.08 9.50
CA ALA A 181 -10.73 19.85 10.54
C ALA A 181 -12.26 19.81 10.41
N ARG A 182 -12.81 19.71 9.19
CA ARG A 182 -14.27 19.55 9.00
C ARG A 182 -14.77 18.19 9.46
N LEU A 183 -13.95 17.14 9.33
CA LEU A 183 -14.28 15.83 9.91
C LEU A 183 -14.33 15.94 11.44
N ASP A 184 -13.35 16.63 12.04
CA ASP A 184 -13.30 16.88 13.49
C ASP A 184 -14.53 17.69 13.97
N GLU A 185 -14.91 18.74 13.23
CA GLU A 185 -16.09 19.58 13.52
C GLU A 185 -17.40 18.78 13.49
N GLU A 186 -17.47 17.71 12.69
CA GLU A 186 -18.60 16.77 12.65
C GLU A 186 -18.45 15.60 13.63
N GLY A 187 -17.42 15.60 14.48
CA GLY A 187 -17.19 14.57 15.49
C GLY A 187 -16.74 13.23 14.91
N MET A 188 -16.21 13.22 13.68
CA MET A 188 -15.68 11.99 13.08
C MET A 188 -14.28 11.70 13.61
N THR A 189 -14.10 10.50 14.16
CA THR A 189 -12.82 10.05 14.72
C THR A 189 -12.07 9.13 13.77
N GLY A 190 -10.74 9.09 13.93
CA GLY A 190 -9.88 8.36 13.02
C GLY A 190 -8.40 8.58 13.26
N ARG A 191 -7.60 8.06 12.32
CA ARG A 191 -6.14 8.22 12.28
C ARG A 191 -5.68 8.74 10.94
N VAL A 192 -4.78 9.70 10.95
CA VAL A 192 -4.10 10.21 9.75
C VAL A 192 -2.70 9.64 9.69
N ARG A 193 -2.23 9.25 8.51
CA ARG A 193 -0.87 8.76 8.29
C ARG A 193 -0.30 9.17 6.93
N VAL A 194 1.00 9.39 6.89
CA VAL A 194 1.76 9.50 5.64
C VAL A 194 2.10 8.09 5.16
N VAL A 195 1.67 7.75 3.95
CA VAL A 195 1.98 6.46 3.32
C VAL A 195 3.31 6.55 2.57
N ARG A 196 3.55 7.64 1.85
CA ARG A 196 4.81 7.93 1.14
C ARG A 196 5.07 9.44 1.12
N VAL A 197 6.35 9.80 1.08
CA VAL A 197 6.83 11.17 0.90
C VAL A 197 7.89 11.20 -0.19
N VAL A 198 7.93 12.28 -0.95
CA VAL A 198 9.00 12.62 -1.88
C VAL A 198 9.46 14.05 -1.56
N SER A 199 10.76 14.23 -1.42
CA SER A 199 11.43 15.53 -1.23
C SER A 199 12.17 15.96 -2.48
N ASP A 200 12.38 17.27 -2.60
CA ASP A 200 13.13 17.93 -3.69
C ASP A 200 12.68 17.55 -5.12
N ASP A 201 11.41 17.19 -5.27
CA ASP A 201 10.81 16.94 -6.58
C ASP A 201 10.22 18.23 -7.16
N ARG A 202 10.37 18.38 -8.48
CA ARG A 202 9.83 19.48 -9.27
C ARG A 202 8.99 18.91 -10.42
N PRO A 203 7.67 18.89 -10.28
CA PRO A 203 6.80 18.31 -11.29
C PRO A 203 6.93 19.03 -12.62
N PHE A 204 6.91 18.26 -13.70
CA PHE A 204 6.81 18.80 -15.04
C PHE A 204 5.34 18.96 -15.44
N ALA A 205 4.92 20.20 -15.72
CA ALA A 205 3.53 20.55 -16.03
C ALA A 205 2.54 20.08 -14.93
N THR A 206 1.48 19.37 -15.30
CA THR A 206 0.44 18.88 -14.37
C THR A 206 0.72 17.47 -13.83
N GLN A 207 1.89 16.90 -14.12
CA GLN A 207 2.22 15.53 -13.73
C GLN A 207 3.04 15.52 -12.44
N GLY A 208 2.48 14.94 -11.38
CA GLY A 208 3.21 14.63 -10.16
C GLY A 208 3.85 13.25 -10.15
N PRO A 209 4.50 12.88 -9.04
CA PRO A 209 5.06 11.55 -8.87
C PRO A 209 3.98 10.47 -9.02
N VAL A 210 4.35 9.38 -9.69
CA VAL A 210 3.52 8.17 -9.77
C VAL A 210 3.81 7.35 -8.52
N TRP A 211 2.80 7.20 -7.67
CA TRP A 211 2.91 6.38 -6.47
C TRP A 211 2.70 4.92 -6.85
N ARG A 212 3.54 4.03 -6.34
CA ARG A 212 3.34 2.58 -6.47
C ARG A 212 3.11 1.97 -5.09
N ILE A 213 1.93 1.38 -4.89
CA ILE A 213 1.57 0.62 -3.69
C ILE A 213 1.21 -0.79 -4.11
N GLY A 214 1.80 -1.80 -3.47
CA GLY A 214 1.59 -3.19 -3.88
C GLY A 214 1.92 -3.44 -5.37
N GLY A 215 2.86 -2.68 -5.95
CA GLY A 215 3.24 -2.76 -7.37
C GLY A 215 2.27 -2.13 -8.37
N LYS A 216 1.10 -1.62 -7.94
CA LYS A 216 0.12 -0.92 -8.79
C LYS A 216 0.35 0.59 -8.71
N SER A 217 0.20 1.28 -9.83
CA SER A 217 0.18 2.76 -9.86
C SER A 217 -1.13 3.26 -9.25
N VAL A 218 -1.03 4.21 -8.32
CA VAL A 218 -2.15 4.88 -7.63
C VAL A 218 -1.95 6.38 -7.62
#